data_AF-A0A0M9FRQ7-F1
#
_entry.id   AF-A0A0M9FRQ7-F1
#
_cell.length_a   1.000
_cell.length_b   1.000
_cell.length_c   1.000
_cell.angle_alpha   90.00
_cell.angle_beta   90.00
_cell.angle_gamma   90.00
#
_symmetry.space_group_name_H-M   'P 1'
#
loop_
_entity.id
_entity.type
_entity.pdbx_description
1 polymer ?
#
loop_
_entity_poly.entity_id
_entity_poly.type
_entity_poly.pdbx_seq_one_letter_code
_entity_poly.pdbx_strand_id
1 'polypeptide(L)'
;MLRTTATRLVWLGGSAASPALGLDLRSPAGQFVNVIPEGTQPRRTAGHFHATPQARSLAATHFAHSPELRHIADGISMSATGQRVPLAKPAITKWSRQLRADVYDELLKLPLRYALHDFRTLQAHLRAVPEVAPADEASDDPPLPPGVYRSSHNSVNNGHSQSGNTADPSSSSSSSSSSPLMSSHYAVAGRDSAVGYAPPLGHADPLDVLPFFVHRTSNGQLPGKVYSMNSKTLMPAFYMRIMNVDGDVFRFEEELMKIFPTKKIFVRSHSVYVYNVNLDGRAVLHHWLLGLGF
;
A
#
# COMPACT_ATOMS: atom_id res chain seq x y z
N MET A 1 -36.78 -64.83 -36.49
CA MET A 1 -37.11 -64.80 -35.05
C MET A 1 -36.87 -63.39 -34.52
N LEU A 2 -37.92 -62.57 -34.44
CA LEU A 2 -37.86 -61.19 -33.94
C LEU A 2 -37.86 -61.23 -32.39
N ARG A 3 -36.79 -60.74 -31.76
CA ARG A 3 -36.73 -60.55 -30.31
C ARG A 3 -37.65 -59.38 -29.94
N THR A 4 -38.80 -59.68 -29.37
CA THR A 4 -39.69 -58.70 -28.74
C THR A 4 -39.08 -58.26 -27.42
N THR A 5 -38.34 -57.14 -27.43
CA THR A 5 -37.92 -56.49 -26.18
C THR A 5 -39.12 -55.76 -25.59
N ALA A 6 -39.69 -56.31 -24.51
CA ALA A 6 -40.69 -55.63 -23.71
C ALA A 6 -40.06 -54.35 -23.13
N THR A 7 -40.47 -53.19 -23.64
CA THR A 7 -40.11 -51.89 -23.07
C THR A 7 -40.82 -51.76 -21.73
N ARG A 8 -40.07 -51.94 -20.62
CA ARG A 8 -40.59 -51.62 -19.29
C ARG A 8 -40.67 -50.10 -19.16
N LEU A 9 -41.90 -49.58 -19.06
CA LEU A 9 -42.12 -48.19 -18.72
C LEU A 9 -41.72 -47.99 -17.25
N VAL A 10 -40.76 -47.11 -17.01
CA VAL A 10 -40.32 -46.71 -15.67
C VAL A 10 -40.89 -45.34 -15.39
N TRP A 11 -41.59 -45.19 -14.26
CA TRP A 11 -42.06 -43.88 -13.82
C TRP A 11 -40.89 -43.06 -13.30
N LEU A 12 -40.63 -41.91 -13.93
CA LEU A 12 -39.61 -40.95 -13.53
C LEU A 12 -40.31 -39.76 -12.87
N GLY A 13 -39.97 -39.46 -11.63
CA GLY A 13 -40.63 -38.39 -10.91
C GLY A 13 -39.98 -38.10 -9.57
N GLY A 14 -40.66 -37.29 -8.75
CA GLY A 14 -40.20 -36.90 -7.42
C GLY A 14 -40.47 -35.43 -7.15
N SER A 15 -40.43 -35.03 -5.88
CA SER A 15 -40.69 -33.65 -5.47
C SER A 15 -39.56 -32.68 -5.78
N ALA A 16 -38.37 -33.17 -6.17
CA ALA A 16 -37.20 -32.33 -6.48
C ALA A 16 -37.43 -31.41 -7.70
N ALA A 17 -38.38 -31.73 -8.58
CA ALA A 17 -38.72 -30.89 -9.73
C ALA A 17 -39.44 -29.58 -9.33
N SER A 18 -40.06 -29.55 -8.14
CA SER A 18 -40.68 -28.32 -7.64
C SER A 18 -39.64 -27.47 -6.91
N PRO A 19 -39.58 -26.14 -7.17
CA PRO A 19 -38.61 -25.26 -6.51
C PRO A 19 -38.90 -25.19 -5.01
N ALA A 20 -37.87 -25.29 -4.18
CA ALA A 20 -37.92 -24.95 -2.77
C ALA A 20 -37.22 -23.61 -2.55
N LEU A 21 -37.84 -22.74 -1.76
CA LEU A 21 -37.27 -21.45 -1.39
C LEU A 21 -36.76 -21.53 0.05
N GLY A 22 -35.46 -21.32 0.24
CA GLY A 22 -34.83 -21.37 1.56
C GLY A 22 -34.56 -22.80 2.02
N LEU A 23 -35.27 -23.27 3.06
CA LEU A 23 -35.07 -24.57 3.67
C LEU A 23 -36.12 -25.57 3.16
N ASP A 24 -35.67 -26.67 2.56
CA ASP A 24 -36.58 -27.71 2.05
C ASP A 24 -37.12 -28.58 3.19
N LEU A 25 -38.41 -28.39 3.53
CA LEU A 25 -39.13 -29.15 4.55
C LEU A 25 -39.79 -30.43 4.02
N ARG A 26 -39.66 -30.73 2.73
CA ARG A 26 -40.29 -31.90 2.10
C ARG A 26 -39.59 -33.18 2.54
N SER A 27 -40.32 -34.28 2.51
CA SER A 27 -39.78 -35.59 2.88
C SER A 27 -38.60 -35.98 1.97
N PRO A 28 -37.42 -36.29 2.53
CA PRO A 28 -36.25 -36.65 1.73
C PRO A 28 -36.43 -37.96 0.95
N ALA A 29 -37.32 -38.86 1.42
CA ALA A 29 -37.57 -40.16 0.81
C ALA A 29 -38.33 -40.09 -0.53
N GLY A 30 -38.96 -38.95 -0.86
CA GLY A 30 -39.77 -38.76 -2.07
C GLY A 30 -39.18 -37.77 -3.09
N GLN A 31 -37.97 -37.27 -2.84
CA GLN A 31 -37.37 -36.22 -3.67
C GLN A 31 -37.01 -36.71 -5.07
N PHE A 32 -36.48 -37.92 -5.18
CA PHE A 32 -36.07 -38.53 -6.45
C PHE A 32 -36.63 -39.96 -6.55
N VAL A 33 -37.46 -40.22 -7.55
CA VAL A 33 -38.01 -41.54 -7.82
C VAL A 33 -37.59 -41.99 -9.21
N ASN A 34 -36.74 -43.02 -9.25
CA ASN A 34 -36.09 -43.54 -10.46
C ASN A 34 -35.27 -42.49 -11.25
N VAL A 35 -34.94 -41.36 -10.62
CA VAL A 35 -34.05 -40.31 -11.12
C VAL A 35 -32.80 -40.31 -10.25
N ILE A 36 -31.62 -40.13 -10.85
CA ILE A 36 -30.35 -40.05 -10.12
C ILE A 36 -30.25 -38.67 -9.47
N PRO A 37 -30.19 -38.56 -8.12
CA PRO A 37 -29.96 -37.29 -7.44
C PRO A 37 -28.66 -36.62 -7.89
N GLU A 38 -28.64 -35.29 -7.97
CA GLU A 38 -27.39 -34.56 -8.16
C GLU A 38 -26.40 -34.91 -7.02
N GLY A 39 -25.14 -35.19 -7.39
CA GLY A 39 -24.10 -35.63 -6.45
C GLY A 39 -24.00 -37.16 -6.21
N THR A 40 -24.94 -37.96 -6.72
CA THR A 40 -24.90 -39.44 -6.60
C THR A 40 -24.42 -40.16 -7.85
N GLN A 41 -23.94 -39.42 -8.86
CA GLN A 41 -23.32 -40.05 -10.04
C GLN A 41 -22.15 -40.95 -9.60
N PRO A 42 -22.07 -42.20 -10.06
CA PRO A 42 -20.90 -43.04 -9.83
C PRO A 42 -19.68 -42.30 -10.37
N ARG A 43 -18.61 -42.27 -9.56
CA ARG A 43 -17.32 -41.59 -9.78
C ARG A 43 -16.58 -42.15 -11.01
N ARG A 44 -17.18 -42.03 -12.19
CA ARG A 44 -16.65 -42.38 -13.50
C ARG A 44 -16.58 -41.13 -14.36
N THR A 45 -16.01 -40.07 -13.82
CA THR A 45 -15.25 -39.11 -14.61
C THR A 45 -13.79 -39.38 -14.28
N ALA A 46 -13.12 -40.02 -15.23
CA ALA A 46 -11.68 -40.23 -15.20
C ALA A 46 -11.01 -38.85 -15.23
N GLY A 47 -10.48 -38.45 -14.08
CA GLY A 47 -9.59 -37.31 -13.91
C GLY A 47 -8.67 -37.65 -12.76
N HIS A 48 -7.58 -38.37 -13.05
CA HIS A 48 -6.54 -38.64 -12.07
C HIS A 48 -5.92 -37.32 -11.61
N PHE A 49 -6.35 -36.83 -10.44
CA PHE A 49 -5.58 -35.90 -9.64
C PHE A 49 -5.32 -36.53 -8.29
N HIS A 50 -4.10 -37.05 -8.11
CA HIS A 50 -3.55 -37.34 -6.80
C HIS A 50 -3.34 -36.01 -6.07
N ALA A 51 -4.33 -35.58 -5.30
CA ALA A 51 -4.18 -34.54 -4.30
C ALA A 51 -4.25 -35.19 -2.92
N THR A 52 -3.10 -35.29 -2.25
CA THR A 52 -2.97 -35.59 -0.83
C THR A 52 -3.74 -34.55 0.01
N PRO A 53 -4.50 -34.95 1.06
CA PRO A 53 -5.29 -34.01 1.83
C PRO A 53 -4.49 -33.44 3.01
N GLN A 54 -4.26 -32.13 3.00
CA GLN A 54 -4.17 -31.27 4.19
C GLN A 54 -4.77 -29.90 3.79
N ALA A 55 -5.64 -29.22 4.53
CA ALA A 55 -6.22 -29.43 5.85
C ALA A 55 -7.56 -28.66 5.94
N ARG A 56 -8.49 -29.15 6.78
CA ARG A 56 -9.75 -28.51 7.26
C ARG A 56 -10.83 -28.26 6.18
N SER A 57 -11.61 -29.26 5.75
CA SER A 57 -12.80 -29.80 6.44
C SER A 57 -13.64 -28.68 7.09
N LEU A 58 -14.53 -28.00 6.35
CA LEU A 58 -15.99 -28.25 6.42
C LEU A 58 -16.79 -27.66 5.23
N ALA A 59 -16.14 -27.21 4.15
CA ALA A 59 -16.81 -26.53 3.04
C ALA A 59 -16.94 -27.38 1.75
N ALA A 60 -16.90 -28.71 1.87
CA ALA A 60 -16.77 -29.60 0.72
C ALA A 60 -17.93 -30.60 0.63
N THR A 61 -19.05 -30.19 0.04
CA THR A 61 -19.85 -31.15 -0.75
C THR A 61 -20.58 -30.56 -1.97
N HIS A 62 -20.86 -29.25 -2.08
CA HIS A 62 -21.73 -28.77 -3.18
C HIS A 62 -21.12 -27.83 -4.23
N PHE A 63 -19.89 -27.34 -4.06
CA PHE A 63 -19.23 -26.42 -5.01
C PHE A 63 -17.77 -26.83 -5.29
N ALA A 64 -17.56 -28.10 -5.63
CA ALA A 64 -16.24 -28.64 -5.95
C ALA A 64 -15.80 -28.40 -7.41
N HIS A 65 -16.64 -27.78 -8.25
CA HIS A 65 -16.35 -27.57 -9.66
C HIS A 65 -16.16 -26.09 -9.95
N SER A 66 -14.91 -25.71 -10.22
CA SER A 66 -14.36 -24.38 -10.52
C SER A 66 -14.03 -23.47 -9.30
N PRO A 67 -12.75 -23.11 -9.08
CA PRO A 67 -12.36 -22.13 -8.07
C PRO A 67 -12.80 -20.70 -8.45
N GLU A 68 -13.08 -20.43 -9.73
CA GLU A 68 -13.48 -19.11 -10.22
C GLU A 68 -14.92 -18.72 -9.81
N LEU A 69 -15.86 -19.68 -9.75
CA LEU A 69 -17.24 -19.40 -9.33
C LEU A 69 -17.38 -19.08 -7.83
N ARG A 70 -16.38 -19.40 -7.00
CA ARG A 70 -16.35 -18.95 -5.59
C ARG A 70 -16.34 -17.43 -5.48
N HIS A 71 -15.71 -16.73 -6.43
CA HIS A 71 -15.62 -15.28 -6.42
C HIS A 71 -16.99 -14.57 -6.59
N ILE A 72 -17.99 -15.22 -7.21
CA ILE A 72 -19.31 -14.62 -7.44
C ILE A 72 -20.24 -14.86 -6.23
N ALA A 73 -20.22 -16.05 -5.61
CA ALA A 73 -20.98 -16.31 -4.39
C ALA A 73 -20.42 -15.55 -3.16
N ASP A 74 -19.11 -15.33 -3.15
CA ASP A 74 -18.44 -14.47 -2.18
C ASP A 74 -18.81 -12.99 -2.38
N GLY A 75 -19.07 -12.53 -3.61
CA GLY A 75 -19.39 -11.11 -3.89
C GLY A 75 -20.60 -10.54 -3.14
N ILE A 76 -21.56 -11.39 -2.73
CA ILE A 76 -22.79 -10.96 -2.03
C ILE A 76 -22.74 -11.27 -0.52
N SER A 77 -21.92 -12.24 -0.09
CA SER A 77 -21.79 -12.65 1.33
C SER A 77 -20.55 -12.09 2.05
N MET A 78 -19.63 -11.44 1.32
CA MET A 78 -18.37 -10.85 1.85
C MET A 78 -18.53 -9.56 2.68
N SER A 79 -19.76 -9.15 3.01
CA SER A 79 -19.99 -8.01 3.93
C SER A 79 -19.91 -8.42 5.42
N ALA A 80 -20.09 -9.70 5.76
CA ALA A 80 -20.32 -10.09 7.16
C ALA A 80 -19.21 -10.92 7.83
N THR A 81 -18.32 -11.60 7.09
CA THR A 81 -17.26 -12.43 7.71
C THR A 81 -15.91 -12.23 7.01
N GLY A 82 -15.06 -11.42 7.64
CA GLY A 82 -13.80 -10.93 7.08
C GLY A 82 -12.71 -11.99 6.91
N GLN A 83 -12.73 -12.72 5.81
CA GLN A 83 -11.58 -13.50 5.33
C GLN A 83 -11.22 -13.19 3.86
N ARG A 84 -10.87 -11.91 3.69
CA ARG A 84 -9.73 -11.35 2.93
C ARG A 84 -9.33 -12.05 1.63
N VAL A 85 -9.91 -11.62 0.51
CA VAL A 85 -9.05 -11.19 -0.62
C VAL A 85 -7.99 -10.25 -0.01
N PRO A 86 -6.68 -10.37 -0.31
CA PRO A 86 -5.73 -9.41 0.19
C PRO A 86 -6.17 -8.05 -0.33
N LEU A 87 -6.77 -7.24 0.55
CA LEU A 87 -7.05 -5.84 0.27
C LEU A 87 -5.74 -5.30 -0.30
N ALA A 88 -5.76 -4.87 -1.56
CA ALA A 88 -4.58 -4.39 -2.25
C ALA A 88 -4.12 -3.14 -1.51
N LYS A 89 -3.30 -3.36 -0.48
CA LYS A 89 -2.84 -2.31 0.40
C LYS A 89 -1.91 -1.43 -0.44
N PRO A 90 -2.04 -0.11 -0.34
CA PRO A 90 -1.15 0.81 -1.02
C PRO A 90 0.32 0.44 -0.71
N ALA A 91 1.11 0.24 -1.76
CA ALA A 91 2.49 -0.28 -1.65
C ALA A 91 3.50 0.81 -1.99
N ILE A 92 4.65 0.79 -1.31
CA ILE A 92 5.76 1.68 -1.65
C ILE A 92 6.35 1.27 -3.00
N THR A 93 6.09 2.10 -4.00
CA THR A 93 6.71 1.98 -5.31
C THR A 93 7.87 2.97 -5.43
N LYS A 94 8.58 2.91 -6.56
CA LYS A 94 9.66 3.86 -6.86
C LYS A 94 9.15 5.31 -6.93
N TRP A 95 7.88 5.51 -7.28
CA TRP A 95 7.27 6.80 -7.58
C TRP A 95 6.12 7.18 -6.65
N SER A 96 5.75 6.31 -5.71
CA SER A 96 4.68 6.56 -4.75
C SER A 96 5.09 6.01 -3.39
N ARG A 97 5.12 6.90 -2.38
CA ARG A 97 5.44 6.60 -0.99
C ARG A 97 4.16 6.60 -0.19
N GLN A 98 3.47 5.48 -0.24
CA GLN A 98 2.35 5.25 0.64
C GLN A 98 2.86 4.48 1.86
N LEU A 99 3.06 5.23 2.95
CA LEU A 99 3.47 4.66 4.23
C LEU A 99 2.37 3.79 4.83
N ARG A 100 2.79 2.71 5.45
CA ARG A 100 1.95 1.68 6.06
C ARG A 100 2.14 1.70 7.57
N ALA A 101 1.07 2.03 8.28
CA ALA A 101 1.08 2.08 9.73
C ALA A 101 1.40 0.71 10.35
N ASP A 102 0.90 -0.38 9.75
CA ASP A 102 1.15 -1.74 10.23
C ASP A 102 2.63 -2.13 10.12
N VAL A 103 3.33 -1.72 9.06
CA VAL A 103 4.77 -1.95 8.92
C VAL A 103 5.56 -1.08 9.90
N TYR A 104 5.14 0.17 10.09
CA TYR A 104 5.83 1.11 10.96
C TYR A 104 5.70 0.73 12.44
N ASP A 105 4.54 0.24 12.87
CA ASP A 105 4.31 -0.27 14.22
C ASP A 105 5.22 -1.48 14.54
N GLU A 106 5.42 -2.39 13.57
CA GLU A 106 6.40 -3.48 13.73
C GLU A 106 7.85 -2.97 13.85
N LEU A 107 8.21 -1.88 13.16
CA LEU A 107 9.53 -1.25 13.32
C LEU A 107 9.72 -0.64 14.71
N LEU A 108 8.68 0.00 15.27
CA LEU A 108 8.71 0.59 16.62
C LEU A 108 8.80 -0.47 17.72
N LYS A 109 8.32 -1.70 17.47
CA LYS A 109 8.45 -2.84 18.41
C LYS A 109 9.85 -3.42 18.46
N LEU A 110 10.67 -3.20 17.43
CA LEU A 110 12.02 -3.72 17.39
C LEU A 110 12.93 -2.96 18.36
N PRO A 111 13.89 -3.64 19.02
CA PRO A 111 14.86 -3.00 19.92
C PRO A 111 15.97 -2.30 19.12
N LEU A 112 15.60 -1.34 18.28
CA LEU A 112 16.51 -0.50 17.51
C LEU A 112 17.20 0.49 18.44
N ARG A 113 18.44 0.87 18.11
CA ARG A 113 19.20 1.80 18.96
C ARG A 113 18.68 3.23 18.82
N TYR A 114 18.40 3.62 17.59
CA TYR A 114 18.10 5.00 17.23
C TYR A 114 16.60 5.25 17.23
N ALA A 115 16.21 6.38 17.82
CA ALA A 115 14.81 6.80 17.85
C ALA A 115 14.28 7.05 16.43
N LEU A 116 13.02 6.68 16.22
CA LEU A 116 12.29 6.92 14.98
C LEU A 116 11.26 8.02 15.21
N HIS A 117 11.00 8.85 14.19
CA HIS A 117 9.93 9.84 14.21
C HIS A 117 8.56 9.18 14.42
N ASP A 118 7.61 9.90 15.00
CA ASP A 118 6.24 9.39 15.11
C ASP A 118 5.59 9.19 13.74
N PHE A 119 4.78 8.13 13.60
CA PHE A 119 4.10 7.84 12.33
C PHE A 119 3.20 8.99 11.88
N ARG A 120 2.56 9.69 12.83
CA ARG A 120 1.73 10.87 12.55
C ARG A 120 2.55 12.01 11.97
N THR A 121 3.74 12.26 12.52
CA THR A 121 4.69 13.27 12.02
C THR A 121 5.15 12.92 10.61
N LEU A 122 5.51 11.66 10.35
CA LEU A 122 5.84 11.20 9.00
C LEU A 122 4.68 11.40 8.03
N GLN A 123 3.47 10.98 8.42
CA GLN A 123 2.30 11.06 7.55
C GLN A 123 1.89 12.51 7.27
N ALA A 124 1.93 13.38 8.28
CA ALA A 124 1.68 14.81 8.14
C ALA A 124 2.73 15.45 7.22
N HIS A 125 4.00 15.10 7.38
CA HIS A 125 5.08 15.60 6.53
C HIS A 125 4.94 15.18 5.06
N LEU A 126 4.43 13.95 4.81
CA LEU A 126 4.16 13.47 3.46
C LEU A 126 2.88 14.05 2.83
N ARG A 127 1.92 14.49 3.67
CA ARG A 127 0.59 14.99 3.27
C ARG A 127 0.35 16.42 3.76
N ALA A 128 1.40 17.24 3.76
CA ALA A 128 1.35 18.53 4.42
C ALA A 128 0.30 19.46 3.77
N VAL A 129 -0.91 19.39 4.35
CA VAL A 129 -2.02 20.33 4.27
C VAL A 129 -1.74 21.42 5.31
N PRO A 130 -1.41 22.65 4.92
CA PRO A 130 -1.72 23.79 5.74
C PRO A 130 -3.17 24.16 5.43
N GLU A 131 -4.11 23.64 6.22
CA GLU A 131 -5.36 24.37 6.40
C GLU A 131 -4.97 25.58 7.25
N VAL A 132 -4.58 26.66 6.56
CA VAL A 132 -4.45 27.97 7.19
C VAL A 132 -5.86 28.32 7.64
N ALA A 133 -6.17 28.02 8.91
CA ALA A 133 -7.24 28.73 9.59
C ALA A 133 -6.98 30.23 9.37
N PRO A 134 -7.97 31.02 8.94
CA PRO A 134 -7.80 32.46 8.87
C PRO A 134 -7.46 32.92 10.30
N ALA A 135 -6.20 33.30 10.51
CA ALA A 135 -5.77 33.90 11.75
C ALA A 135 -6.42 35.28 11.79
N ASP A 136 -7.52 35.37 12.51
CA ASP A 136 -7.96 36.63 13.10
C ASP A 136 -6.79 37.19 13.93
N GLU A 137 -6.61 38.49 13.77
CA GLU A 137 -5.57 39.37 14.29
C GLU A 137 -5.09 39.03 15.71
N ALA A 138 -3.80 38.73 15.89
CA ALA A 138 -2.97 39.24 17.00
C ALA A 138 -1.51 38.73 16.88
N SER A 139 -0.60 39.70 16.80
CA SER A 139 0.84 39.67 17.10
C SER A 139 1.45 38.40 17.73
N ASP A 140 2.31 37.73 16.97
CA ASP A 140 3.65 37.23 17.30
C ASP A 140 4.00 36.09 16.32
N ASP A 141 4.86 36.38 15.35
CA ASP A 141 5.21 35.47 14.25
C ASP A 141 5.89 34.18 14.79
N PRO A 142 5.30 32.98 14.64
CA PRO A 142 5.96 31.74 15.02
C PRO A 142 7.17 31.46 14.10
N PRO A 143 8.27 30.89 14.63
CA PRO A 143 9.44 30.56 13.82
C PRO A 143 9.06 29.55 12.74
N LEU A 144 9.33 29.92 11.48
CA LEU A 144 9.08 29.08 10.33
C LEU A 144 9.95 27.81 10.39
N PRO A 145 9.44 26.65 9.95
CA PRO A 145 10.21 25.41 9.94
C PRO A 145 11.42 25.50 8.99
N PRO A 146 12.47 24.67 9.19
CA PRO A 146 13.69 24.70 8.39
C PRO A 146 13.40 24.57 6.89
N GLY A 147 13.96 25.49 6.08
CA GLY A 147 13.81 25.49 4.62
C GLY A 147 12.61 26.28 4.07
N VAL A 148 11.91 27.06 4.91
CA VAL A 148 10.84 27.97 4.50
C VAL A 148 11.34 29.41 4.46
N TYR A 149 11.26 30.03 3.29
CA TYR A 149 11.61 31.45 3.10
C TYR A 149 10.36 32.23 2.66
N ARG A 150 10.08 33.36 3.31
CA ARG A 150 9.08 34.32 2.83
C ARG A 150 9.63 35.00 1.58
N SER A 151 8.89 35.01 0.47
CA SER A 151 9.27 35.84 -0.67
C SER A 151 8.90 37.29 -0.36
N SER A 152 9.90 38.16 -0.35
CA SER A 152 9.69 39.61 -0.33
C SER A 152 9.19 40.05 -1.70
N HIS A 153 7.88 39.98 -1.94
CA HIS A 153 7.29 40.69 -3.07
C HIS A 153 7.31 42.19 -2.75
N ASN A 154 8.29 42.89 -3.33
CA ASN A 154 8.45 44.34 -3.43
C ASN A 154 7.46 45.21 -2.63
N SER A 155 7.82 45.53 -1.39
CA SER A 155 7.48 46.83 -0.81
C SER A 155 8.59 47.81 -1.22
N VAL A 156 8.53 48.32 -2.45
CA VAL A 156 9.20 49.57 -2.78
C VAL A 156 8.22 50.68 -2.44
N ASN A 157 8.20 51.07 -1.18
CA ASN A 157 7.56 52.30 -0.74
C ASN A 157 8.38 52.93 0.38
N ASN A 158 9.27 53.83 -0.04
CA ASN A 158 9.90 54.93 0.70
C ASN A 158 10.92 55.55 -0.28
N GLY A 159 10.91 56.81 -0.71
CA GLY A 159 10.13 58.00 -0.44
C GLY A 159 10.94 59.18 -1.02
N HIS A 160 10.25 60.27 -1.43
CA HIS A 160 10.76 61.62 -1.76
C HIS A 160 11.40 61.90 -3.14
N SER A 161 10.63 62.50 -4.06
CA SER A 161 10.82 63.91 -4.49
C SER A 161 9.77 64.36 -5.54
N GLN A 162 8.98 65.38 -5.16
CA GLN A 162 8.35 66.47 -5.92
C GLN A 162 7.96 66.35 -7.42
N SER A 163 6.73 66.82 -7.67
CA SER A 163 6.24 67.65 -8.80
C SER A 163 5.26 67.02 -9.82
N GLY A 164 4.09 67.65 -9.96
CA GLY A 164 3.51 68.01 -11.27
C GLY A 164 2.39 67.15 -11.89
N ASN A 165 1.14 67.52 -11.60
CA ASN A 165 -0.01 67.72 -12.52
C ASN A 165 -0.60 66.63 -13.45
N THR A 166 -1.92 66.79 -13.64
CA THR A 166 -2.85 66.38 -14.75
C THR A 166 -3.58 65.02 -14.73
N ALA A 167 -4.86 65.11 -14.33
CA ALA A 167 -6.11 64.72 -15.01
C ALA A 167 -6.26 63.39 -15.79
N ASP A 168 -7.35 62.69 -15.41
CA ASP A 168 -8.36 62.01 -16.24
C ASP A 168 -8.25 60.52 -16.61
N PRO A 169 -9.41 59.83 -16.80
CA PRO A 169 -9.68 58.50 -16.25
C PRO A 169 -10.08 57.45 -17.32
N SER A 170 -10.49 56.27 -16.86
CA SER A 170 -11.29 55.22 -17.53
C SER A 170 -10.56 54.02 -18.18
N SER A 171 -10.88 52.83 -17.64
CA SER A 171 -11.18 51.57 -18.36
C SER A 171 -11.42 50.49 -17.30
N SER A 172 -12.66 50.28 -16.88
CA SER A 172 -13.64 49.34 -17.43
C SER A 172 -13.24 47.86 -17.33
N SER A 173 -14.17 47.08 -16.76
CA SER A 173 -14.32 45.63 -16.84
C SER A 173 -13.31 44.80 -16.02
N SER A 174 -13.66 43.71 -15.34
CA SER A 174 -14.84 42.88 -15.40
C SER A 174 -14.90 42.01 -14.13
N SER A 175 -16.11 41.80 -13.64
CA SER A 175 -16.48 40.67 -12.80
C SER A 175 -16.05 39.34 -13.44
N SER A 176 -15.24 38.56 -12.74
CA SER A 176 -15.17 37.11 -12.97
C SER A 176 -15.27 36.39 -11.63
N SER A 177 -16.47 35.91 -11.36
CA SER A 177 -16.71 34.76 -10.49
C SER A 177 -16.00 33.55 -11.10
N SER A 178 -15.01 32.98 -10.43
CA SER A 178 -14.74 31.53 -10.40
C SER A 178 -13.38 31.20 -9.76
N SER A 179 -13.43 30.15 -8.94
CA SER A 179 -12.31 29.37 -8.42
C SER A 179 -11.58 29.97 -7.20
N PRO A 180 -11.41 29.21 -6.10
CA PRO A 180 -10.53 29.63 -5.03
C PRO A 180 -9.16 29.77 -5.66
N LEU A 181 -8.63 31.01 -5.65
CA LEU A 181 -7.26 31.33 -6.04
C LEU A 181 -6.36 30.27 -5.41
N MET A 182 -5.86 29.35 -6.25
CA MET A 182 -4.72 28.53 -5.90
C MET A 182 -3.62 29.53 -5.57
N SER A 183 -3.44 29.77 -4.27
CA SER A 183 -2.48 30.73 -3.76
C SER A 183 -1.14 30.43 -4.44
N SER A 184 -0.61 31.44 -5.13
CA SER A 184 0.68 31.44 -5.83
C SER A 184 1.63 30.40 -5.27
N HIS A 185 2.06 29.47 -6.12
CA HIS A 185 2.76 28.26 -5.71
C HIS A 185 4.14 28.54 -5.06
N TYR A 186 4.21 28.93 -3.78
CA TYR A 186 5.42 28.99 -2.93
C TYR A 186 6.28 27.71 -2.91
N ALA A 187 7.58 27.79 -3.17
CA ALA A 187 8.49 26.67 -2.92
C ALA A 187 8.71 26.46 -1.40
N VAL A 188 7.76 25.79 -0.75
CA VAL A 188 7.82 25.41 0.68
C VAL A 188 8.30 23.96 0.78
N ALA A 189 9.28 23.69 1.64
CA ALA A 189 9.63 22.33 2.02
C ALA A 189 8.41 21.65 2.68
N GLY A 190 7.97 20.50 2.16
CA GLY A 190 6.78 19.80 2.67
C GLY A 190 5.48 20.37 2.12
N ARG A 191 5.29 20.28 0.80
CA ARG A 191 3.98 20.52 0.17
C ARG A 191 3.19 19.23 0.02
N ASP A 192 1.88 19.37 -0.13
CA ASP A 192 1.01 18.28 -0.54
C ASP A 192 1.54 17.59 -1.80
N SER A 193 1.84 16.31 -1.64
CA SER A 193 2.32 15.45 -2.70
C SER A 193 1.40 14.25 -2.79
N ALA A 194 0.66 14.13 -3.90
CA ALA A 194 -0.18 12.96 -4.15
C ALA A 194 0.64 11.65 -4.12
N VAL A 195 1.92 11.73 -4.47
CA VAL A 195 2.88 10.62 -4.44
C VAL A 195 3.58 10.46 -3.08
N GLY A 196 3.32 11.35 -2.12
CA GLY A 196 3.94 11.33 -0.78
C GLY A 196 5.43 11.64 -0.80
N TYR A 197 5.90 12.55 -1.67
CA TYR A 197 7.28 13.03 -1.62
C TYR A 197 7.42 14.16 -0.59
N ALA A 198 8.39 14.03 0.30
CA ALA A 198 8.80 15.09 1.21
C ALA A 198 10.33 15.08 1.40
N PRO A 199 10.98 16.21 1.71
CA PRO A 199 12.41 16.27 2.05
C PRO A 199 12.72 15.48 3.33
N PRO A 200 14.00 15.16 3.62
CA PRO A 200 14.41 14.55 4.89
C PRO A 200 13.96 15.40 6.10
N LEU A 201 13.54 14.75 7.18
CA LEU A 201 13.10 15.43 8.42
C LEU A 201 14.26 15.81 9.33
N GLY A 202 15.42 15.17 9.18
CA GLY A 202 16.51 15.24 10.15
C GLY A 202 16.29 14.27 11.31
N HIS A 203 17.21 14.27 12.28
CA HIS A 203 17.21 13.31 13.38
C HIS A 203 15.95 13.42 14.25
N ALA A 204 15.43 12.27 14.71
CA ALA A 204 14.31 12.23 15.65
C ALA A 204 14.71 12.72 17.04
N ASP A 205 15.89 12.30 17.52
CA ASP A 205 16.50 12.82 18.74
C ASP A 205 17.67 13.74 18.35
N PRO A 206 17.62 15.05 18.67
CA PRO A 206 18.69 15.99 18.35
C PRO A 206 19.96 15.78 19.20
N LEU A 207 19.88 15.04 20.30
CA LEU A 207 21.02 14.77 21.18
C LEU A 207 21.81 13.51 20.77
N ASP A 208 21.21 12.63 19.98
CA ASP A 208 21.85 11.42 19.49
C ASP A 208 22.51 11.64 18.12
N VAL A 209 23.68 11.03 17.93
CA VAL A 209 24.48 11.19 16.70
C VAL A 209 24.45 9.88 15.92
N LEU A 210 23.81 9.91 14.76
CA LEU A 210 23.82 8.78 13.82
C LEU A 210 25.23 8.61 13.24
N PRO A 211 25.84 7.43 13.35
CA PRO A 211 27.21 7.20 12.87
C PRO A 211 27.29 6.99 11.35
N PHE A 212 26.14 6.90 10.68
CA PHE A 212 26.03 6.78 9.23
C PHE A 212 25.06 7.82 8.67
N PHE A 213 25.27 8.20 7.41
CA PHE A 213 24.41 9.09 6.66
C PHE A 213 23.95 8.42 5.37
N VAL A 214 22.66 8.55 5.05
CA VAL A 214 22.08 7.89 3.88
C VAL A 214 21.70 8.93 2.84
N HIS A 215 22.40 8.95 1.71
CA HIS A 215 22.10 9.88 0.63
C HIS A 215 20.94 9.39 -0.23
N ARG A 216 19.99 10.28 -0.48
CA ARG A 216 18.98 10.10 -1.51
C ARG A 216 19.61 10.19 -2.91
N THR A 217 18.98 9.53 -3.87
CA THR A 217 19.31 9.71 -5.29
C THR A 217 18.94 11.10 -5.79
N SER A 218 19.35 11.47 -7.00
CA SER A 218 18.98 12.74 -7.65
C SER A 218 17.46 12.96 -7.77
N ASN A 219 16.68 11.88 -7.87
CA ASN A 219 15.21 11.92 -7.88
C ASN A 219 14.60 11.85 -6.46
N GLY A 220 15.42 12.04 -5.43
CA GLY A 220 15.01 11.96 -4.03
C GLY A 220 14.71 10.55 -3.52
N GLN A 221 14.88 9.48 -4.31
CA GLN A 221 14.58 8.10 -3.89
C GLN A 221 15.59 7.59 -2.86
N LEU A 222 15.09 6.79 -1.92
CA LEU A 222 15.91 6.09 -0.93
C LEU A 222 16.68 4.93 -1.57
N PRO A 223 17.85 4.58 -1.01
CA PRO A 223 18.61 3.43 -1.47
C PRO A 223 17.96 2.10 -1.03
N GLY A 224 18.20 1.05 -1.82
CA GLY A 224 17.57 -0.26 -1.63
C GLY A 224 17.00 -0.79 -2.93
N LYS A 225 17.86 -1.24 -3.85
CA LYS A 225 17.43 -1.83 -5.13
C LYS A 225 17.39 -3.34 -5.01
N VAL A 226 16.27 -3.94 -5.43
CA VAL A 226 16.08 -5.40 -5.43
C VAL A 226 16.53 -5.95 -6.78
N TYR A 227 17.34 -7.00 -6.74
CA TYR A 227 17.88 -7.71 -7.90
C TYR A 227 17.57 -9.20 -7.76
N SER A 228 17.45 -9.91 -8.89
CA SER A 228 17.47 -11.37 -8.89
C SER A 228 18.92 -11.85 -8.82
N MET A 229 19.15 -12.92 -8.06
CA MET A 229 20.43 -13.63 -8.00
C MET A 229 20.89 -14.13 -9.38
N ASN A 230 19.94 -14.52 -10.23
CA ASN A 230 20.21 -14.87 -11.62
C ASN A 230 19.02 -14.47 -12.50
N SER A 231 19.12 -13.27 -13.08
CA SER A 231 18.08 -12.73 -13.97
C SER A 231 18.00 -13.48 -15.30
N LYS A 232 19.09 -14.10 -15.76
CA LYS A 232 19.11 -14.85 -17.04
C LYS A 232 18.20 -16.08 -16.99
N THR A 233 18.15 -16.75 -15.85
CA THR A 233 17.31 -17.94 -15.64
C THR A 233 15.98 -17.60 -14.96
N LEU A 234 15.65 -16.32 -14.80
CA LEU A 234 14.46 -15.85 -14.08
C LEU A 234 14.31 -16.50 -12.68
N MET A 235 15.44 -16.66 -11.96
CA MET A 235 15.43 -17.35 -10.67
C MET A 235 14.64 -16.53 -9.64
N PRO A 236 13.66 -17.13 -8.93
CA PRO A 236 12.82 -16.45 -7.95
C PRO A 236 13.53 -16.22 -6.60
N ALA A 237 14.86 -16.07 -6.63
CA ALA A 237 15.68 -15.74 -5.48
C ALA A 237 16.22 -14.32 -5.65
N PHE A 238 15.88 -13.45 -4.71
CA PHE A 238 16.18 -12.02 -4.79
C PHE A 238 17.09 -11.58 -3.66
N TYR A 239 17.84 -10.52 -3.91
CA TYR A 239 18.63 -9.82 -2.90
C TYR A 239 18.44 -8.31 -3.04
N MET A 240 18.56 -7.61 -1.92
CA MET A 240 18.52 -6.16 -1.86
C MET A 240 19.96 -5.62 -1.78
N ARG A 241 20.28 -4.66 -2.63
CA ARG A 241 21.55 -3.92 -2.60
C ARG A 241 21.27 -2.48 -2.18
N ILE A 242 21.85 -2.09 -1.06
CA ILE A 242 21.76 -0.75 -0.48
C ILE A 242 23.07 -0.05 -0.83
N MET A 243 22.97 1.09 -1.51
CA MET A 243 24.10 1.95 -1.88
C MET A 243 23.93 3.30 -1.20
N ASN A 244 24.86 4.23 -1.36
CA ASN A 244 24.74 5.61 -0.87
C ASN A 244 24.63 5.70 0.67
N VAL A 245 25.24 4.76 1.38
CA VAL A 245 25.45 4.85 2.83
C VAL A 245 26.88 5.33 3.02
N ASP A 246 27.03 6.47 3.69
CA ASP A 246 28.31 7.07 4.06
C ASP A 246 28.48 7.04 5.58
N GLY A 247 29.72 7.13 6.06
CA GLY A 247 30.07 6.95 7.48
C GLY A 247 30.26 5.49 7.88
N ASP A 248 29.80 5.11 9.08
CA ASP A 248 29.99 3.77 9.64
C ASP A 248 28.98 2.76 9.08
N VAL A 249 29.39 2.09 8.00
CA VAL A 249 28.58 1.08 7.32
C VAL A 249 28.36 -0.18 8.19
N PHE A 250 29.25 -0.46 9.15
CA PHE A 250 29.07 -1.60 10.06
C PHE A 250 28.01 -1.33 11.10
N ARG A 251 27.90 -0.10 11.61
CA ARG A 251 26.76 0.31 12.46
C ARG A 251 25.44 0.24 11.72
N PHE A 252 25.45 0.61 10.44
CA PHE A 252 24.28 0.41 9.58
C PHE A 252 23.90 -1.07 9.43
N GLU A 253 24.90 -1.95 9.25
CA GLU A 253 24.69 -3.40 9.22
C GLU A 253 24.15 -3.95 10.55
N GLU A 254 24.65 -3.48 11.70
CA GLU A 254 24.17 -3.90 13.02
C GLU A 254 22.67 -3.63 13.20
N GLU A 255 22.17 -2.46 12.77
CA GLU A 255 20.74 -2.17 12.79
C GLU A 255 19.97 -3.04 11.78
N LEU A 256 20.53 -3.30 10.60
CA LEU A 256 19.92 -4.22 9.64
C LEU A 256 19.83 -5.66 10.16
N MET A 257 20.78 -6.12 10.98
CA MET A 257 20.71 -7.43 11.63
C MET A 257 19.55 -7.49 12.63
N LYS A 258 19.17 -6.37 13.25
CA LYS A 258 17.98 -6.30 14.13
C LYS A 258 16.68 -6.34 13.33
N ILE A 259 16.64 -5.66 12.18
CA ILE A 259 15.47 -5.62 11.30
C ILE A 259 15.28 -6.96 10.56
N PHE A 260 16.37 -7.58 10.13
CA PHE A 260 16.37 -8.80 9.33
C PHE A 260 17.23 -9.91 9.98
N PRO A 261 16.87 -10.39 11.19
CA PRO A 261 17.71 -11.30 11.98
C PRO A 261 17.96 -12.65 11.30
N THR A 262 17.09 -13.06 10.38
CA THR A 262 17.17 -14.34 9.67
C THR A 262 17.85 -14.25 8.30
N LYS A 263 18.31 -13.06 7.90
CA LYS A 263 18.84 -12.82 6.55
C LYS A 263 20.36 -12.77 6.56
N LYS A 264 20.96 -13.19 5.44
CA LYS A 264 22.41 -13.08 5.24
C LYS A 264 22.72 -11.67 4.78
N ILE A 265 23.57 -10.98 5.55
CA ILE A 265 23.98 -9.60 5.28
C ILE A 265 25.48 -9.62 4.98
N PHE A 266 25.89 -8.85 3.97
CA PHE A 266 27.29 -8.68 3.62
C PHE A 266 27.57 -7.19 3.35
N VAL A 267 28.61 -6.68 3.99
CA VAL A 267 29.07 -5.30 3.80
C VAL A 267 30.25 -5.27 2.82
N ARG A 268 30.24 -4.26 1.94
CA ARG A 268 31.38 -3.85 1.12
C ARG A 268 31.55 -2.34 1.23
N SER A 269 32.70 -1.83 0.79
CA SER A 269 33.04 -0.40 0.82
C SER A 269 32.02 0.54 0.15
N HIS A 270 31.23 0.03 -0.81
CA HIS A 270 30.31 0.85 -1.61
C HIS A 270 28.85 0.38 -1.56
N SER A 271 28.56 -0.73 -0.87
CA SER A 271 27.20 -1.23 -0.75
C SER A 271 27.04 -2.33 0.30
N VAL A 272 25.85 -2.40 0.89
CA VAL A 272 25.41 -3.49 1.76
C VAL A 272 24.43 -4.39 1.00
N TYR A 273 24.62 -5.70 1.11
CA TYR A 273 23.81 -6.72 0.45
C TYR A 273 23.00 -7.48 1.49
N VAL A 274 21.69 -7.59 1.28
CA VAL A 274 20.78 -8.39 2.11
C VAL A 274 20.11 -9.44 1.24
N TYR A 275 20.42 -10.72 1.48
CA TYR A 275 19.97 -11.83 0.64
C TYR A 275 18.61 -12.38 1.09
N ASN A 276 17.88 -12.98 0.14
CA ASN A 276 16.55 -13.56 0.33
C ASN A 276 15.52 -12.55 0.86
N VAL A 277 15.59 -11.34 0.30
CA VAL A 277 14.71 -10.22 0.59
C VAL A 277 14.13 -9.69 -0.72
N ASN A 278 12.82 -9.46 -0.72
CA ASN A 278 12.06 -8.98 -1.87
C ASN A 278 11.63 -7.51 -1.69
N LEU A 279 10.70 -7.04 -2.54
CA LEU A 279 10.13 -5.69 -2.47
C LEU A 279 9.54 -5.34 -1.09
N ASP A 280 9.06 -6.33 -0.33
CA ASP A 280 8.55 -6.13 1.03
C ASP A 280 9.66 -5.66 1.98
N GLY A 281 10.83 -6.29 1.95
CA GLY A 281 11.94 -5.85 2.79
C GLY A 281 12.53 -4.52 2.33
N ARG A 282 12.44 -4.19 1.03
CA ARG A 282 12.71 -2.82 0.57
C ARG A 282 11.72 -1.83 1.18
N ALA A 283 10.44 -2.17 1.24
CA ALA A 283 9.44 -1.31 1.87
C ALA A 283 9.77 -1.11 3.35
N VAL A 284 10.11 -2.17 4.10
CA VAL A 284 10.54 -2.08 5.51
C VAL A 284 11.77 -1.18 5.66
N LEU A 285 12.80 -1.37 4.84
CA LEU A 285 14.00 -0.51 4.81
C LEU A 285 13.63 0.96 4.61
N HIS A 286 12.75 1.26 3.64
CA HIS A 286 12.35 2.63 3.36
C HIS A 286 11.55 3.26 4.51
N HIS A 287 10.69 2.49 5.20
CA HIS A 287 9.99 3.00 6.39
C HIS A 287 10.98 3.35 7.50
N TRP A 288 11.96 2.48 7.73
CA TRP A 288 12.99 2.72 8.74
C TRP A 288 13.83 3.95 8.42
N LEU A 289 14.31 4.09 7.18
CA LEU A 289 15.10 5.26 6.76
C LEU A 289 14.32 6.58 6.87
N LEU A 290 13.04 6.59 6.49
CA LEU A 290 12.18 7.77 6.66
C LEU A 290 11.95 8.07 8.13
N GLY A 291 11.76 7.04 8.96
CA GLY A 291 11.63 7.18 10.41
C GLY A 291 12.88 7.71 11.09
N LEU A 292 14.07 7.37 10.59
CA LEU A 292 15.34 7.97 11.05
C LEU A 292 15.54 9.41 10.56
N GLY A 293 14.75 9.83 9.56
CA GLY A 293 14.75 11.19 9.02
C GLY A 293 15.63 11.42 7.79
N PHE A 294 16.08 10.35 7.11
CA PHE A 294 16.88 10.41 5.87
C PHE A 294 16.05 10.63 4.60
#